data_AF-A0A7L3MSR9-F1
#
_entry.id   AF-A0A7L3MSR9-F1
#
_cell.length_a   1.000
_cell.length_b   1.000
_cell.length_c   1.000
_cell.angle_alpha   90.00
_cell.angle_beta   90.00
_cell.angle_gamma   90.00
#
_symmetry.space_group_name_H-M   'P 1'
#
loop_
_entity.id
_entity.type
_entity.pdbx_description
1 polymer ?
#
loop_
_entity_poly.entity_id
_entity_poly.type
_entity_poly.pdbx_seq_one_letter_code
_entity_poly.pdbx_strand_id
1 'polypeptide(L)'
;RLVHSGPAKGSALYEAERSFALRAGGRLGVQTHLFSLESPRELALWTRLLVDGTHGAAELAQEVSTACTWKGQDCTLTVHIDKGFTISTSEPGLSRTILLQQPFEKLQMSSDDGTKMLYLDFGGPEGEIQLDLHSCPKTIVFIIHSFLSAKVTRLGLLA
;
A
#
# COMPACT_ATOMS: atom_id res chain seq x y z
N ARG A 1 5.78 1.33 5.66
CA ARG A 1 6.24 2.13 4.49
C ARG A 1 7.10 3.27 4.98
N LEU A 2 8.27 3.49 4.38
CA LEU A 2 9.07 4.71 4.59
C LEU A 2 8.46 5.85 3.76
N VAL A 3 8.20 7.00 4.37
CA VAL A 3 7.46 8.10 3.71
C VAL A 3 8.28 9.38 3.61
N HIS A 4 9.31 9.55 4.43
CA HIS A 4 10.15 10.73 4.41
C HIS A 4 11.57 10.43 4.88
N SER A 5 12.54 10.86 4.08
CA SER A 5 13.95 11.00 4.42
C SER A 5 14.35 12.42 4.04
N GLY A 6 14.55 13.31 5.01
CA GLY A 6 14.88 14.71 4.77
C GLY A 6 14.07 15.69 5.62
N PRO A 7 14.19 17.01 5.36
CA PRO A 7 13.55 18.02 6.19
C PRO A 7 12.04 18.12 5.93
N ALA A 8 11.25 18.01 7.00
CA ALA A 8 9.80 18.15 6.94
C ALA A 8 9.41 19.60 6.62
N LYS A 9 8.40 19.79 5.75
CA LYS A 9 7.77 21.10 5.57
C LYS A 9 6.97 21.45 6.83
N GLY A 10 7.57 22.25 7.71
CA GLY A 10 6.85 23.02 8.73
C GLY A 10 6.90 22.49 10.17
N SER A 11 8.09 22.22 10.72
CA SER A 11 8.40 22.44 12.16
C SER A 11 9.89 22.17 12.45
N ALA A 12 10.50 23.03 13.27
CA ALA A 12 11.88 22.96 13.82
C ALA A 12 13.02 22.67 12.83
N LEU A 13 13.57 23.74 12.25
CA LEU A 13 14.63 23.77 11.23
C LEU A 13 16.00 23.15 11.60
N TYR A 14 16.16 22.46 12.74
CA TYR A 14 17.43 21.88 13.16
C TYR A 14 17.39 20.38 13.50
N GLU A 15 16.22 19.76 13.69
CA GLU A 15 16.11 18.31 14.00
C GLU A 15 15.80 17.41 12.78
N ALA A 16 15.52 18.02 11.62
CA ALA A 16 14.98 17.31 10.46
C ALA A 16 16.01 16.92 9.39
N GLU A 17 17.29 17.30 9.52
CA GLU A 17 18.30 16.97 8.50
C GLU A 17 18.75 15.50 8.56
N ARG A 18 18.60 14.84 9.72
CA ARG A 18 19.12 13.49 9.99
C ARG A 18 18.07 12.52 10.52
N SER A 19 16.83 12.69 10.11
CA SER A 19 15.75 11.84 10.58
C SER A 19 14.93 11.23 9.45
N PHE A 20 14.31 10.09 9.77
CA PHE A 20 13.34 9.44 8.91
C PHE A 20 12.10 9.05 9.72
N ALA A 21 10.95 8.98 9.04
CA ALA A 21 9.69 8.58 9.64
C ALA A 21 9.23 7.22 9.11
N LEU A 22 9.02 6.27 10.01
CA LEU A 22 8.39 4.98 9.71
C LEU A 22 6.89 5.09 9.96
N ARG A 23 6.09 4.73 8.95
CA ARG A 23 4.63 4.65 9.06
C ARG A 23 4.16 3.20 8.95
N ALA A 24 3.41 2.76 9.95
CA ALA A 24 2.79 1.45 10.02
C ALA A 24 1.26 1.60 10.06
N GLY A 25 0.58 0.90 9.15
CA GLY A 25 -0.88 0.85 9.12
C GLY A 25 -1.37 -0.26 10.05
N GLY A 26 -2.45 0.00 10.76
CA GLY A 26 -3.14 -0.96 11.60
C GLY A 26 -4.64 -0.69 11.63
N ARG A 27 -5.38 -1.54 12.35
CA ARG A 27 -6.85 -1.43 12.46
C ARG A 27 -7.31 -0.09 13.05
N LEU A 28 -6.49 0.52 13.90
CA LEU A 28 -6.76 1.79 14.58
C LEU A 28 -6.20 3.01 13.84
N GLY A 29 -5.72 2.85 12.60
CA GLY A 29 -5.13 3.93 11.81
C GLY A 29 -3.63 3.76 11.59
N VAL A 30 -2.90 4.87 11.54
CA VAL A 30 -1.47 4.89 11.21
C VAL A 30 -0.64 5.32 12.40
N GLN A 31 0.27 4.44 12.82
CA GLN A 31 1.33 4.78 13.76
C GLN A 31 2.52 5.36 13.00
N THR A 32 3.08 6.45 13.53
CA THR A 32 4.26 7.11 12.97
C THR A 32 5.33 7.18 14.03
N HIS A 33 6.51 6.66 13.71
CA HIS A 33 7.70 6.73 14.56
C HIS A 33 8.77 7.54 13.84
N LEU A 34 9.30 8.56 14.52
CA LEU A 34 10.40 9.38 14.04
C LEU A 34 11.71 8.84 14.63
N PHE A 35 12.70 8.66 13.78
CA PHE A 35 14.04 8.22 14.17
C PHE A 35 15.04 9.28 13.74
N SER A 36 15.87 9.74 14.68
CA SER A 36 16.99 10.64 14.43
C SER A 36 18.29 9.85 14.47
N LEU A 37 19.23 10.18 13.58
CA LEU A 37 20.47 9.45 13.41
C LEU A 37 21.68 10.38 13.55
N GLU A 38 22.83 9.78 13.87
CA GLU A 38 24.02 10.56 14.23
C GLU A 38 24.67 11.18 12.99
N SER A 39 24.60 10.47 11.85
CA SER A 39 25.22 10.93 10.59
C SER A 39 24.31 10.79 9.35
N PRO A 40 24.53 11.62 8.30
CA PRO A 40 23.87 11.44 7.01
C PRO A 40 24.13 10.07 6.37
N ARG A 41 25.30 9.47 6.62
CA ARG A 41 25.65 8.13 6.12
C ARG A 41 24.75 7.06 6.72
N GLU A 42 24.48 7.14 8.02
CA GLU A 42 23.55 6.23 8.68
C GLU A 42 22.12 6.42 8.19
N LEU A 43 21.70 7.67 7.96
CA LEU A 43 20.39 7.95 7.38
C LEU A 43 20.21 7.27 6.02
N ALA A 44 21.22 7.39 5.14
CA ALA A 44 21.21 6.72 3.85
C ALA A 44 21.18 5.18 4.00
N LEU A 45 21.99 4.63 4.92
CA LEU A 45 22.05 3.19 5.17
C LEU A 45 20.71 2.64 5.69
N TRP A 46 20.16 3.21 6.76
CA TRP A 46 18.91 2.76 7.37
C TRP A 46 17.72 2.91 6.43
N THR A 47 17.63 4.04 5.72
CA THR A 47 16.60 4.25 4.69
C THR A 47 16.65 3.16 3.64
N ARG A 48 17.84 2.88 3.11
CA ARG A 48 18.04 1.81 2.10
C ARG A 48 17.64 0.44 2.65
N LEU A 49 18.15 0.04 3.81
CA LEU A 49 17.84 -1.27 4.39
C LEU A 49 16.34 -1.46 4.67
N LEU A 50 15.66 -0.41 5.12
CA LEU A 50 14.21 -0.46 5.35
C LEU A 50 13.42 -0.59 4.05
N VAL A 51 13.84 0.09 2.99
CA VAL A 51 13.21 0.00 1.66
C VAL A 51 13.47 -1.39 1.07
N ASP A 52 14.73 -1.83 1.02
CA ASP A 52 15.14 -3.14 0.48
C ASP A 52 14.42 -4.28 1.24
N GLY A 53 14.36 -4.19 2.58
CA GLY A 53 13.63 -5.15 3.40
C GLY A 53 12.12 -5.15 3.15
N THR A 54 11.52 -3.98 2.90
CA THR A 54 10.10 -3.88 2.52
C THR A 54 9.84 -4.51 1.15
N HIS A 55 10.75 -4.32 0.19
CA HIS A 55 10.65 -4.96 -1.13
C HIS A 55 10.78 -6.48 -1.03
N GLY A 56 11.78 -6.98 -0.30
CA GLY A 56 11.95 -8.41 -0.06
C GLY A 56 10.71 -9.03 0.62
N ALA A 57 10.14 -8.34 1.61
CA ALA A 57 8.91 -8.81 2.25
C ALA A 57 7.70 -8.83 1.30
N ALA A 58 7.58 -7.84 0.40
CA ALA A 58 6.52 -7.82 -0.62
C ALA A 58 6.67 -8.98 -1.62
N GLU A 59 7.89 -9.28 -2.06
CA GLU A 59 8.18 -10.39 -2.95
C GLU A 59 7.97 -11.75 -2.28
N LEU A 60 8.25 -11.87 -0.98
CA LEU A 60 7.95 -13.09 -0.22
C LEU A 60 6.44 -13.28 -0.03
N ALA A 61 5.70 -12.20 0.24
CA ALA A 61 4.26 -12.27 0.47
C ALA A 61 3.48 -12.62 -0.81
N GLN A 62 3.91 -12.08 -1.97
CA GLN A 62 3.26 -12.19 -3.30
C GLN A 62 1.84 -11.63 -3.39
N GLU A 63 0.97 -11.96 -2.45
CA GLU A 63 -0.42 -11.54 -2.41
C GLU A 63 -0.93 -11.31 -0.99
N VAL A 64 -1.91 -10.42 -0.87
CA VAL A 64 -2.69 -10.20 0.34
C VAL A 64 -4.16 -10.15 -0.02
N SER A 65 -5.00 -10.79 0.79
CA SER A 65 -6.45 -10.77 0.66
C SER A 65 -7.13 -10.16 1.89
N THR A 66 -8.21 -9.44 1.67
CA THR A 66 -9.09 -8.93 2.73
C THR A 66 -10.55 -9.08 2.34
N ALA A 67 -11.40 -9.35 3.32
CA ALA A 67 -12.85 -9.25 3.14
C ALA A 67 -13.24 -7.79 2.89
N CYS A 68 -14.25 -7.59 2.05
CA CYS A 68 -14.82 -6.28 1.77
C CYS A 68 -16.24 -6.40 1.21
N THR A 69 -16.98 -5.30 1.20
CA THR A 69 -18.25 -5.18 0.47
C THR A 69 -18.05 -4.32 -0.77
N TRP A 70 -18.52 -4.80 -1.93
CA TRP A 70 -18.53 -4.07 -3.19
C TRP A 70 -19.93 -4.09 -3.79
N LYS A 71 -20.49 -2.91 -4.13
CA LYS A 71 -21.86 -2.78 -4.68
C LYS A 71 -22.93 -3.52 -3.86
N GLY A 72 -22.77 -3.53 -2.53
CA GLY A 72 -23.69 -4.20 -1.60
C GLY A 72 -23.52 -5.72 -1.49
N GLN A 73 -22.50 -6.31 -2.12
CA GLN A 73 -22.20 -7.74 -2.03
C GLN A 73 -20.90 -8.00 -1.27
N ASP A 74 -20.92 -8.99 -0.39
CA ASP A 74 -19.72 -9.46 0.30
C ASP A 74 -18.80 -10.19 -0.67
N CYS A 75 -17.53 -9.81 -0.63
CA CYS A 75 -16.50 -10.29 -1.53
C CYS A 75 -15.13 -10.23 -0.85
N THR A 76 -14.12 -10.65 -1.60
CA THR A 76 -12.72 -10.60 -1.19
C THR A 76 -11.94 -9.79 -2.21
N LEU A 77 -11.28 -8.73 -1.73
CA LEU A 77 -10.23 -8.05 -2.47
C LEU A 77 -8.93 -8.84 -2.29
N THR A 78 -8.28 -9.18 -3.39
CA THR A 78 -6.92 -9.71 -3.42
C THR A 78 -6.02 -8.74 -4.19
N VAL A 79 -4.89 -8.37 -3.60
CA VAL A 79 -3.84 -7.58 -4.22
C VAL A 79 -2.64 -8.50 -4.38
N HIS A 80 -2.23 -8.79 -5.60
CA HIS A 80 -1.09 -9.63 -5.96
C HIS A 80 -0.04 -8.77 -6.66
N ILE A 81 1.23 -8.90 -6.27
CA ILE A 81 2.34 -8.07 -6.75
C ILE A 81 2.43 -8.05 -8.29
N ASP A 82 2.36 -9.20 -8.96
CA ASP A 82 2.35 -9.27 -10.42
C ASP A 82 0.98 -9.09 -11.07
N LYS A 83 -0.04 -9.82 -10.58
CA LYS A 83 -1.37 -9.91 -11.22
C LYS A 83 -2.29 -8.72 -10.93
N GLY A 84 -1.92 -7.85 -10.00
CA GLY A 84 -2.70 -6.68 -9.62
C GLY A 84 -3.86 -7.03 -8.70
N PHE A 85 -5.03 -6.46 -9.01
CA PHE A 85 -6.22 -6.45 -8.17
C PHE A 85 -7.21 -7.49 -8.67
N THR A 86 -7.79 -8.25 -7.75
CA THR A 86 -8.90 -9.17 -8.05
C THR A 86 -9.97 -9.02 -6.99
N ILE A 87 -11.20 -8.77 -7.41
CA ILE A 87 -12.38 -8.86 -6.54
C ILE A 87 -13.09 -10.16 -6.91
N SER A 88 -13.33 -10.99 -5.91
CA SER A 88 -14.01 -12.27 -6.10
C SER A 88 -14.99 -12.55 -4.98
N THR A 89 -16.06 -13.27 -5.30
CA THR A 89 -16.98 -13.83 -4.32
C THR A 89 -16.89 -15.35 -4.30
N SER A 90 -17.28 -15.95 -3.19
CA SER A 90 -17.38 -17.40 -3.03
C SER A 90 -18.62 -17.70 -2.21
N GLU A 91 -19.59 -18.35 -2.82
CA GLU A 91 -20.76 -18.86 -2.11
C GLU A 91 -20.43 -20.24 -1.50
N PRO A 92 -21.03 -20.61 -0.35
CA PRO A 92 -20.82 -21.92 0.24
C PRO A 92 -21.17 -23.04 -0.74
N GLY A 93 -20.19 -23.87 -1.10
CA GLY A 93 -20.39 -25.00 -2.02
C GLY A 93 -20.26 -24.66 -3.51
N LEU A 94 -20.00 -23.41 -3.89
CA LEU A 94 -19.69 -23.01 -5.27
C LEU A 94 -18.20 -22.67 -5.44
N SER A 95 -17.76 -22.73 -6.70
CA SER A 95 -16.44 -22.24 -7.11
C SER A 95 -16.35 -20.72 -7.00
N ARG A 96 -15.15 -20.22 -6.69
CA ARG A 96 -14.80 -18.80 -6.68
C ARG A 96 -15.18 -18.12 -8.00
N THR A 97 -15.95 -17.04 -7.93
CA THR A 97 -16.33 -16.21 -9.08
C THR A 97 -15.56 -14.89 -9.05
N ILE A 98 -14.87 -14.56 -10.14
CA ILE A 98 -14.16 -13.28 -10.30
C ILE A 98 -15.15 -12.23 -10.78
N LEU A 99 -15.26 -11.13 -10.03
CA LEU A 99 -16.14 -10.00 -10.33
C LEU A 99 -15.37 -8.87 -11.03
N LEU A 100 -14.09 -8.70 -10.70
CA LEU A 100 -13.20 -7.71 -11.29
C LEU A 100 -11.76 -8.23 -11.29
N GLN A 101 -11.03 -7.94 -12.35
CA GLN A 101 -9.58 -8.08 -12.37
C GLN A 101 -8.96 -6.88 -13.09
N GLN A 102 -8.02 -6.20 -12.42
CA GLN A 102 -7.29 -5.08 -13.02
C GLN A 102 -5.80 -5.17 -12.66
N PRO A 103 -4.89 -4.98 -13.63
CA PRO A 103 -3.46 -4.99 -13.36
C PRO A 103 -3.01 -3.68 -12.69
N PHE A 104 -1.80 -3.67 -12.11
CA PHE A 104 -1.24 -2.46 -11.47
C PHE A 104 -1.10 -1.28 -12.43
N GLU A 105 -0.78 -1.56 -13.70
CA GLU A 105 -0.51 -0.57 -14.75
C GLU A 105 -1.74 0.28 -15.09
N LYS A 106 -2.94 -0.18 -14.74
CA LYS A 106 -4.17 0.59 -14.92
C LYS A 106 -4.54 1.44 -13.71
N LEU A 107 -3.97 1.18 -12.54
CA LEU A 107 -4.29 1.95 -11.33
C LEU A 107 -3.75 3.38 -11.48
N GLN A 108 -4.64 4.34 -11.61
CA GLN A 108 -4.33 5.77 -11.69
C GLN A 108 -4.20 6.39 -10.31
N MET A 109 -5.11 6.02 -9.40
CA MET A 109 -5.13 6.54 -8.04
C MET A 109 -5.63 5.48 -7.05
N SER A 110 -5.04 5.48 -5.86
CA SER A 110 -5.56 4.78 -4.69
C SER A 110 -5.70 5.75 -3.53
N SER A 111 -6.87 5.82 -2.91
CA SER A 111 -7.12 6.68 -1.74
C SER A 111 -8.03 5.97 -0.73
N ASP A 112 -8.23 6.60 0.43
CA ASP A 112 -9.09 6.09 1.49
C ASP A 112 -9.67 7.23 2.33
N ASP A 113 -10.78 6.95 3.01
CA ASP A 113 -11.46 7.89 3.90
C ASP A 113 -10.87 7.90 5.34
N GLY A 114 -9.86 7.08 5.60
CA GLY A 114 -9.27 6.89 6.92
C GLY A 114 -10.09 6.02 7.88
N THR A 115 -11.30 5.58 7.51
CA THR A 115 -12.21 4.85 8.40
C THR A 115 -12.51 3.43 7.90
N LYS A 116 -13.01 3.27 6.67
CA LYS A 116 -13.39 1.96 6.11
C LYS A 116 -13.44 1.89 4.60
N MET A 117 -13.52 3.02 3.90
CA MET A 117 -13.68 3.07 2.45
C MET A 117 -12.32 3.15 1.75
N LEU A 118 -12.03 2.16 0.91
CA LEU A 118 -10.93 2.15 -0.04
C LEU A 118 -11.45 2.57 -1.41
N TYR A 119 -10.76 3.51 -2.06
CA TYR A 119 -11.06 3.99 -3.40
C TYR A 119 -9.92 3.58 -4.34
N LEU A 120 -10.25 2.90 -5.44
CA LEU A 120 -9.30 2.52 -6.48
C LEU A 120 -9.80 3.02 -7.82
N ASP A 121 -9.07 3.95 -8.43
CA ASP A 121 -9.36 4.47 -9.75
C ASP A 121 -8.49 3.76 -10.78
N PHE A 122 -9.13 2.97 -11.64
CA PHE A 122 -8.48 2.28 -12.77
C PHE A 122 -8.66 3.01 -14.10
N GLY A 123 -9.34 4.17 -14.08
CA GLY A 123 -9.77 4.90 -15.25
C GLY A 123 -10.76 4.14 -16.14
N GLY A 124 -11.02 4.71 -17.32
CA GLY A 124 -11.89 4.10 -18.32
C GLY A 124 -13.36 4.01 -17.88
N PRO A 125 -14.14 3.06 -18.43
CA PRO A 125 -15.58 2.96 -18.16
C PRO A 125 -15.92 2.46 -16.75
N GLU A 126 -14.98 1.81 -16.05
CA GLU A 126 -15.18 1.37 -14.67
C GLU A 126 -15.00 2.50 -13.66
N GLY A 127 -14.16 3.49 -14.00
CA GLY A 127 -13.86 4.64 -13.15
C GLY A 127 -13.30 4.25 -11.78
N GLU A 128 -13.64 5.06 -10.78
CA GLU A 128 -13.31 4.79 -9.38
C GLU A 128 -14.26 3.72 -8.80
N ILE A 129 -13.67 2.64 -8.29
CA ILE A 129 -14.39 1.66 -7.49
C ILE A 129 -14.25 1.97 -5.99
N GLN A 130 -15.31 1.68 -5.25
CA GLN A 130 -15.40 1.93 -3.81
C GLN A 130 -15.61 0.61 -3.07
N LEU A 131 -14.72 0.30 -2.13
CA LEU A 131 -14.74 -0.93 -1.34
C LEU A 131 -14.85 -0.58 0.13
N ASP A 132 -15.86 -1.14 0.82
CA ASP A 132 -15.95 -1.06 2.27
C ASP A 132 -15.14 -2.24 2.87
N LEU A 133 -14.01 -1.95 3.51
CA LEU A 133 -13.12 -2.94 4.13
C LEU A 133 -13.50 -3.27 5.58
N HIS A 134 -14.58 -2.67 6.09
CA HIS A 134 -15.06 -2.79 7.48
C HIS A 134 -14.02 -2.38 8.55
N SER A 135 -12.92 -1.76 8.13
CA SER A 135 -11.78 -1.36 8.96
C SER A 135 -10.88 -0.37 8.22
N CYS A 136 -10.01 0.34 8.95
CA CYS A 136 -9.16 1.38 8.39
C CYS A 136 -8.35 0.87 7.17
N PRO A 137 -8.54 1.46 5.96
CA PRO A 137 -7.92 0.93 4.74
C PRO A 137 -6.42 1.19 4.60
N LYS A 138 -5.82 1.96 5.52
CA LYS A 138 -4.41 2.40 5.40
C LYS A 138 -3.42 1.25 5.27
N THR A 139 -3.70 0.11 5.90
CA THR A 139 -2.88 -1.09 5.75
C THR A 139 -2.84 -1.57 4.30
N ILE A 140 -4.01 -1.68 3.65
CA ILE A 140 -4.12 -2.10 2.24
C ILE A 140 -3.47 -1.06 1.32
N VAL A 141 -3.68 0.22 1.57
CA VAL A 141 -3.02 1.29 0.81
C VAL A 141 -1.49 1.19 0.91
N PHE A 142 -0.94 0.95 2.11
CA PHE A 142 0.50 0.74 2.28
C PHE A 142 1.02 -0.52 1.58
N ILE A 143 0.24 -1.60 1.56
CA ILE A 143 0.58 -2.82 0.81
C ILE A 143 0.62 -2.54 -0.69
N ILE A 144 -0.41 -1.87 -1.25
CA ILE A 144 -0.45 -1.46 -2.66
C ILE A 144 0.81 -0.69 -3.04
N HIS A 145 1.19 0.31 -2.24
CA HIS A 145 2.41 1.08 -2.48
C HIS A 145 3.68 0.24 -2.37
N SER A 146 3.75 -0.69 -1.41
CA SER A 146 4.93 -1.53 -1.20
C SER A 146 5.10 -2.52 -2.35
N PHE A 147 4.00 -3.13 -2.80
CA PHE A 147 3.97 -4.05 -3.94
C PHE A 147 4.33 -3.33 -5.24
N LEU A 148 3.75 -2.16 -5.49
CA LEU A 148 4.08 -1.36 -6.67
C LEU A 148 5.55 -0.94 -6.66
N SER A 149 6.06 -0.43 -5.53
CA SER A 149 7.46 -0.03 -5.40
C SER A 149 8.42 -1.19 -5.62
N ALA A 150 8.14 -2.37 -5.04
CA ALA A 150 8.93 -3.57 -5.24
C ALA A 150 8.88 -4.05 -6.70
N LYS A 151 7.69 -4.09 -7.32
CA LYS A 151 7.51 -4.48 -8.73
C LYS A 151 8.32 -3.59 -9.67
N VAL A 152 8.21 -2.27 -9.52
CA VAL A 152 8.92 -1.31 -10.38
C VAL A 152 10.45 -1.44 -10.19
N THR A 153 10.91 -1.65 -8.95
CA THR A 153 12.33 -1.87 -8.65
C THR A 153 12.86 -3.15 -9.28
N ARG A 154 12.14 -4.27 -9.13
CA ARG A 154 12.50 -5.57 -9.72
C ARG A 154 12.52 -5.53 -11.25
N LEU A 155 11.61 -4.77 -11.87
CA LEU A 155 11.56 -4.62 -13.32
C LEU A 155 12.60 -3.61 -13.86
N GLY A 156 13.35 -2.92 -13.00
CA GLY A 156 14.34 -1.93 -13.43
C GLY A 156 13.72 -0.70 -14.09
N LEU A 157 12.48 -0.35 -13.74
CA LEU A 157 11.73 0.76 -14.35
C LEU A 157 12.02 2.13 -13.70
N LEU A 158 12.86 2.17 -12.66
CA LEU A 158 13.40 3.41 -12.09
C LEU A 158 14.80 3.63 -12.71
N ALA A 159 14.92 4.67 -13.53
CA ALA A 159 16.18 5.20 -14.06
C ALA A 159 16.65 6.41 -13.25
#